data_AF-A0A9N9BK47-F1
#
_entry.id   AF-A0A9N9BK47-F1
#
_cell.length_a   1.000
_cell.length_b   1.000
_cell.length_c   1.000
_cell.angle_alpha   90.00
_cell.angle_beta   90.00
_cell.angle_gamma   90.00
#
_symmetry.space_group_name_H-M   'P 1'
#
loop_
_entity.id
_entity.type
_entity.pdbx_description
1 polymer ?
#
loop_
_entity_poly.entity_id
_entity_poly.type
_entity_poly.pdbx_seq_one_letter_code
_entity_poly.pdbx_strand_id
1 'polypeptide(L)'
;MSNIDPTKDTTVQIHANENVLLEKKLDDLYELIDGIKICMMTTRRADGNLTSRPMNTRDRTPAADIWFIGNKQSQNFDELLTDPHVNLAYYNDATHEWVSVSGVAKIVDDCEMIKKLYTPDCKAWFGDLGDGVHDGSASDPRISLIFVEANSVSYSKRDAYPFVQWYRIIKDSITEFALAATIKPTGSSSSSSSTSKGYGNSGSSSSSNNWVFWYYYYNGTGYDRRCANFCILTFSLLAFILFMIILCGCYRCFNIYRRSIKEEKEEIEPPLDSSHISQLPQSDDSSYSQHHPIVTVQPSNHNPNNIPPPPYKASPSDYRPSHTLAETQADSTLTQLPPEDHQQYILAMGGSKAWKLVYNSAPSSVPGQHWPVTMNDNGRIATLHPAKDVNISLLTNYPAFVPSGAVTKDRNRGLMHYFEFTILSNPESAKTKIAIGVATKNYPANRLVGWDRESVGYHSTGQCFHNNPSESGDNYGPEFGKAGDVIGCGYYPVSGIIFFTINGSNYGEVCKNHQVWYPAVSASGPCQVAINFGDPEDEKFLYRAARGFGIGAPYF
;
A
#
# COMPACT_ATOMS: atom_id res chain seq x y z
N MET A 1 30.97 1.22 -32.52
CA MET A 1 29.57 1.61 -32.75
C MET A 1 29.00 0.62 -33.74
N SER A 2 28.10 -0.26 -33.30
CA SER A 2 27.46 -1.23 -34.20
C SER A 2 26.57 -0.47 -35.19
N ASN A 3 26.78 -0.68 -36.49
CA ASN A 3 25.93 -0.18 -37.59
C ASN A 3 24.57 -0.92 -37.59
N ILE A 4 23.80 -0.77 -36.52
CA ILE A 4 22.40 -1.17 -36.52
C ILE A 4 21.63 0.00 -37.10
N ASP A 5 21.02 -0.24 -38.25
CA ASP A 5 20.09 0.69 -38.89
C ASP A 5 18.93 0.97 -37.92
N PRO A 6 18.77 2.21 -37.40
CA PRO A 6 17.73 2.55 -36.43
C PRO A 6 16.32 2.29 -36.97
N THR A 7 16.16 2.30 -38.29
CA THR A 7 14.88 2.02 -38.95
C THR A 7 14.49 0.55 -38.89
N LYS A 8 15.41 -0.35 -38.52
CA LYS A 8 15.15 -1.79 -38.33
C LYS A 8 15.06 -2.20 -36.87
N ASP A 9 15.33 -1.27 -35.95
CA ASP A 9 15.18 -1.53 -34.52
C ASP A 9 13.73 -1.28 -34.10
N THR A 10 13.01 -2.37 -33.85
CA THR A 10 11.60 -2.34 -33.43
C THR A 10 11.38 -1.54 -32.15
N THR A 11 12.38 -1.43 -31.27
CA THR A 11 12.26 -0.64 -30.02
C THR A 11 12.30 0.86 -30.29
N VAL A 12 13.07 1.29 -31.29
CA VAL A 12 13.16 2.69 -31.71
C VAL A 12 11.86 3.11 -32.43
N GLN A 13 11.30 2.24 -33.27
CA GLN A 13 10.03 2.50 -33.95
C GLN A 13 8.84 2.61 -33.00
N ILE A 14 8.78 1.76 -31.95
CA ILE A 14 7.69 1.77 -30.96
C ILE A 14 7.68 3.09 -30.16
N HIS A 15 8.84 3.70 -29.91
CA HIS A 15 8.93 4.96 -29.15
C HIS A 15 8.77 6.22 -30.00
N ALA A 16 8.91 6.13 -31.33
CA ALA A 16 8.88 7.29 -32.21
C ALA A 16 7.48 7.93 -32.34
N ASN A 17 6.40 7.17 -32.11
CA ASN A 17 5.00 7.66 -32.10
C ASN A 17 4.68 8.66 -33.23
N GLU A 18 5.19 8.44 -34.44
CA GLU A 18 5.12 9.40 -35.56
C GLU A 18 3.69 9.56 -36.10
N ASN A 19 2.81 8.60 -35.85
CA ASN A 19 1.43 8.57 -36.35
C ASN A 19 0.39 9.25 -35.44
N VAL A 20 0.79 9.82 -34.29
CA VAL A 20 -0.13 10.51 -33.37
C VAL A 20 -0.17 12.01 -33.68
N LEU A 21 -1.38 12.57 -33.79
CA LEU A 21 -1.62 13.99 -34.05
C LEU A 21 -0.97 14.87 -32.97
N LEU A 22 -0.40 16.01 -33.38
CA LEU A 22 0.27 16.95 -32.48
C LEU A 22 -0.65 17.44 -31.36
N GLU A 23 -1.90 17.77 -31.68
CA GLU A 23 -2.91 18.21 -30.71
C GLU A 23 -3.08 17.20 -29.57
N LYS A 24 -3.24 15.91 -29.92
CA LYS A 24 -3.29 14.84 -28.93
C LYS A 24 -2.01 14.74 -28.09
N LYS A 25 -0.84 14.92 -28.69
CA LYS A 25 0.44 14.91 -27.94
C LYS A 25 0.52 16.05 -26.94
N LEU A 26 0.01 17.23 -27.29
CA LEU A 26 -0.07 18.38 -26.41
C LEU A 26 -1.08 18.15 -25.28
N ASP A 27 -2.27 17.65 -25.58
CA ASP A 27 -3.26 17.29 -24.57
C ASP A 27 -2.71 16.27 -23.56
N ASP A 28 -2.03 15.24 -24.07
CA ASP A 28 -1.42 14.19 -23.24
C ASP A 28 -0.33 14.75 -22.31
N LEU A 29 0.58 15.57 -22.85
CA LEU A 29 1.61 16.26 -22.08
C LEU A 29 1.00 17.08 -20.95
N TYR A 30 -0.05 17.79 -21.28
CA TYR A 30 -0.67 18.76 -20.42
C TYR A 30 -1.49 18.11 -19.30
N GLU A 31 -2.17 17.01 -19.59
CA GLU A 31 -2.80 16.17 -18.56
C GLU A 31 -1.76 15.65 -17.56
N LEU A 32 -0.57 15.23 -18.03
CA LEU A 32 0.51 14.77 -17.15
C LEU A 32 1.03 15.88 -16.24
N ILE A 33 1.32 17.06 -16.80
CA ILE A 33 1.81 18.23 -16.03
C ILE A 33 0.77 18.64 -14.98
N ASP A 34 -0.50 18.67 -15.35
CA ASP A 34 -1.60 19.05 -14.46
C ASP A 34 -1.88 17.98 -13.38
N GLY A 35 -1.63 16.71 -13.67
CA GLY A 35 -1.73 15.63 -12.68
C GLY A 35 -0.59 15.61 -11.66
N ILE A 36 0.64 15.99 -12.06
CA ILE A 36 1.83 15.93 -11.18
C ILE A 36 2.02 17.24 -10.40
N LYS A 37 1.74 18.40 -11.02
CA LYS A 37 1.86 19.78 -10.50
C LYS A 37 3.26 20.24 -10.06
N ILE A 38 3.98 19.47 -9.25
CA ILE A 38 5.32 19.81 -8.78
C ILE A 38 6.36 19.20 -9.72
N CYS A 39 7.23 20.03 -10.30
CA CYS A 39 8.39 19.56 -11.06
C CYS A 39 9.69 19.83 -10.32
N MET A 40 10.73 19.08 -10.68
CA MET A 40 12.11 19.41 -10.39
C MET A 40 12.64 20.34 -11.51
N MET A 41 12.80 21.62 -11.21
CA MET A 41 13.40 22.60 -12.13
C MET A 41 14.91 22.58 -11.97
N THR A 42 15.62 22.19 -13.03
CA THR A 42 17.08 22.23 -13.10
C THR A 42 17.53 23.48 -13.83
N THR A 43 18.40 24.25 -13.18
CA THR A 43 19.09 25.43 -13.71
C THR A 43 20.60 25.19 -13.70
N ARG A 44 21.34 26.00 -14.47
CA ARG A 44 22.80 25.98 -14.45
C ARG A 44 23.34 27.17 -13.66
N ARG A 45 24.24 26.89 -12.72
CA ARG A 45 24.97 27.89 -11.94
C ARG A 45 26.09 28.51 -12.78
N ALA A 46 26.55 29.69 -12.35
CA ALA A 46 27.67 30.39 -13.00
C ALA A 46 28.99 29.57 -13.03
N ASP A 47 29.15 28.60 -12.12
CA ASP A 47 30.29 27.66 -12.09
C ASP A 47 30.11 26.45 -13.04
N GLY A 48 29.01 26.41 -13.79
CA GLY A 48 28.65 25.33 -14.72
C GLY A 48 27.91 24.15 -14.09
N ASN A 49 27.81 24.08 -12.76
CA ASN A 49 27.12 22.99 -12.07
C ASN A 49 25.60 23.11 -12.22
N LEU A 50 24.92 21.97 -12.30
CA LEU A 50 23.46 21.91 -12.37
C LEU A 50 22.86 21.79 -10.96
N THR A 51 21.79 22.54 -10.70
CA THR A 51 21.06 22.48 -9.43
C THR A 51 19.58 22.34 -9.70
N SER A 52 18.98 21.28 -9.16
CA SER A 52 17.54 21.05 -9.27
C SER A 52 16.80 21.40 -7.99
N ARG A 53 15.62 22.01 -8.11
CA ARG A 53 14.74 22.33 -6.98
C ARG A 53 13.26 22.09 -7.30
N PRO A 54 12.45 21.70 -6.31
CA PRO A 54 11.02 21.53 -6.51
C PRO A 54 10.36 22.89 -6.79
N MET A 55 9.53 22.95 -7.82
CA MET A 55 8.78 24.15 -8.22
C MET A 55 7.33 23.76 -8.51
N ASN A 56 6.37 24.55 -8.00
CA ASN A 56 4.95 24.29 -8.19
C ASN A 56 4.45 24.96 -9.48
N THR A 57 3.99 24.15 -10.43
CA THR A 57 3.50 24.60 -11.75
C THR A 57 2.17 25.31 -11.59
N ARG A 58 2.00 26.44 -12.28
CA ARG A 58 0.78 27.23 -12.27
C ARG A 58 -0.11 26.94 -13.46
N ASP A 59 -1.37 27.31 -13.32
CA ASP A 59 -2.37 27.11 -14.35
C ASP A 59 -1.96 27.79 -15.65
N ARG A 60 -2.34 27.17 -16.77
CA ARG A 60 -1.99 27.69 -18.08
C ARG A 60 -2.69 28.99 -18.39
N THR A 61 -1.97 29.83 -19.11
CA THR A 61 -2.55 30.97 -19.81
C THR A 61 -2.05 30.92 -21.25
N PRO A 62 -2.80 31.44 -22.23
CA PRO A 62 -2.35 31.47 -23.63
C PRO A 62 -1.02 32.18 -23.87
N ALA A 63 -0.52 32.92 -22.87
CA ALA A 63 0.73 33.67 -22.92
C ALA A 63 1.98 32.82 -22.62
N ALA A 64 1.84 31.56 -22.14
CA ALA A 64 2.97 30.70 -21.84
C ALA A 64 2.67 29.20 -21.91
N ASP A 65 3.72 28.40 -22.13
CA ASP A 65 3.65 26.95 -21.97
C ASP A 65 3.56 26.54 -20.50
N ILE A 66 4.42 27.09 -19.64
CA ILE A 66 4.52 26.72 -18.22
C ILE A 66 4.91 27.95 -17.36
N TRP A 67 4.19 28.15 -16.25
CA TRP A 67 4.39 29.25 -15.30
C TRP A 67 4.79 28.77 -13.90
N PHE A 68 5.61 29.57 -13.23
CA PHE A 68 5.94 29.42 -11.82
C PHE A 68 5.90 30.78 -11.11
N ILE A 69 5.59 30.75 -9.81
CA ILE A 69 5.76 31.90 -8.92
C ILE A 69 7.01 31.67 -8.08
N GLY A 70 7.84 32.69 -7.92
CA GLY A 70 9.05 32.63 -7.10
C GLY A 70 9.43 33.98 -6.50
N ASN A 71 10.36 33.94 -5.54
CA ASN A 71 10.92 35.13 -4.94
C ASN A 71 12.14 35.60 -5.75
N LYS A 72 12.11 36.83 -6.28
CA LYS A 72 13.19 37.43 -7.10
C LYS A 72 14.56 37.41 -6.44
N GLN A 73 14.60 37.37 -5.11
CA GLN A 73 15.85 37.35 -4.33
C GLN A 73 16.44 35.94 -4.17
N SER A 74 15.81 34.92 -4.76
CA SER A 74 16.25 33.53 -4.66
C SER A 74 17.32 33.22 -5.69
N GLN A 75 18.24 32.32 -5.35
CA GLN A 75 19.38 31.94 -6.19
C GLN A 75 19.00 31.46 -7.60
N ASN A 76 17.81 30.85 -7.80
CA ASN A 76 17.35 30.50 -9.15
C ASN A 76 17.19 31.72 -10.05
N PHE A 77 16.75 32.86 -9.53
CA PHE A 77 16.60 34.05 -10.37
C PHE A 77 17.96 34.54 -10.86
N ASP A 78 18.98 34.55 -10.01
CA ASP A 78 20.37 34.89 -10.41
C ASP A 78 20.92 33.90 -11.44
N GLU A 79 20.66 32.60 -11.26
CA GLU A 79 21.05 31.56 -12.21
C GLU A 79 20.35 31.74 -13.56
N LEU A 80 19.04 32.04 -13.57
CA LEU A 80 18.26 32.25 -14.80
C LEU A 80 18.67 33.52 -15.55
N LEU A 81 19.11 34.56 -14.85
CA LEU A 81 19.68 35.75 -15.48
C LEU A 81 21.02 35.46 -16.16
N THR A 82 21.76 34.46 -15.67
CA THR A 82 23.07 34.05 -16.21
C THR A 82 22.93 33.06 -17.35
N ASP A 83 22.16 31.98 -17.14
CA ASP A 83 21.84 30.96 -18.14
C ASP A 83 20.33 30.65 -18.06
N PRO A 84 19.53 31.09 -19.04
CA PRO A 84 18.08 30.91 -19.00
C PRO A 84 17.65 29.48 -19.37
N HIS A 85 18.56 28.59 -19.75
CA HIS A 85 18.20 27.22 -20.12
C HIS A 85 17.79 26.40 -18.89
N VAL A 86 16.63 25.77 -18.99
CA VAL A 86 16.08 24.94 -17.91
C VAL A 86 15.64 23.58 -18.40
N ASN A 87 15.65 22.62 -17.48
CA ASN A 87 14.88 21.39 -17.63
C ASN A 87 13.84 21.30 -16.51
N LEU A 88 12.60 20.97 -16.88
CA LEU A 88 11.52 20.68 -15.95
C LEU A 88 11.25 19.19 -15.99
N ALA A 89 11.61 18.50 -14.90
CA ALA A 89 11.41 17.08 -14.75
C ALA A 89 10.20 16.81 -13.85
N TYR A 90 9.16 16.22 -14.41
CA TYR A 90 7.99 15.71 -13.69
C TYR A 90 8.07 14.20 -13.60
N TYR A 91 7.73 13.65 -12.44
CA TYR A 91 7.66 12.22 -12.23
C TYR A 91 6.49 11.89 -11.32
N ASN A 92 5.60 11.03 -11.82
CA ASN A 92 4.54 10.44 -11.01
C ASN A 92 5.05 9.09 -10.49
N ASP A 93 5.23 8.98 -9.18
CA ASP A 93 5.72 7.76 -8.55
C ASP A 93 4.72 6.61 -8.62
N ALA A 94 3.42 6.91 -8.59
CA ALA A 94 2.33 5.93 -8.66
C ALA A 94 2.14 5.37 -10.08
N THR A 95 2.15 6.22 -11.11
CA THR A 95 1.92 5.80 -12.50
C THR A 95 3.20 5.53 -13.28
N HIS A 96 4.37 5.93 -12.77
CA HIS A 96 5.66 5.95 -13.47
C HIS A 96 5.63 6.76 -14.78
N GLU A 97 4.64 7.62 -14.93
CA GLU A 97 4.59 8.58 -16.02
C GLU A 97 5.55 9.71 -15.69
N TRP A 98 6.18 10.23 -16.73
CA TRP A 98 7.19 11.26 -16.57
C TRP A 98 7.15 12.21 -17.74
N VAL A 99 7.58 13.44 -17.46
CA VAL A 99 7.72 14.50 -18.44
C VAL A 99 9.09 15.13 -18.23
N SER A 100 9.81 15.35 -19.31
CA SER A 100 11.00 16.19 -19.36
C SER A 100 10.78 17.28 -20.39
N VAL A 101 10.71 18.52 -19.91
CA VAL A 101 10.60 19.72 -20.75
C VAL A 101 11.94 20.43 -20.73
N SER A 102 12.59 20.57 -21.88
CA SER A 102 13.76 21.43 -22.03
C SER A 102 13.33 22.73 -22.70
N GLY A 103 13.70 23.86 -22.11
CA GLY A 103 13.21 25.16 -22.54
C GLY A 103 14.07 26.32 -22.08
N VAL A 104 13.59 27.54 -22.37
CA VAL A 104 14.22 28.80 -21.98
C VAL A 104 13.30 29.54 -21.03
N ALA A 105 13.80 29.88 -19.85
CA ALA A 105 13.07 30.62 -18.85
C ALA A 105 13.24 32.14 -19.02
N LYS A 106 12.17 32.88 -18.72
CA LYS A 106 12.13 34.35 -18.68
C LYS A 106 11.53 34.78 -17.35
N ILE A 107 12.13 35.80 -16.73
CA ILE A 107 11.59 36.42 -15.53
C ILE A 107 10.59 37.49 -15.99
N VAL A 108 9.37 37.46 -15.43
CA VAL A 108 8.27 38.33 -15.81
C VAL A 108 7.71 39.03 -14.58
N ASP A 109 7.73 40.35 -14.62
CA ASP A 109 7.22 41.25 -13.58
C ASP A 109 5.90 41.89 -14.01
N ASP A 110 4.85 41.07 -14.07
CA ASP A 110 3.51 41.48 -14.45
C ASP A 110 2.56 41.33 -13.26
N CYS A 111 2.18 42.47 -12.66
CA CYS A 111 1.31 42.50 -11.49
C CYS A 111 -0.08 41.89 -11.75
N GLU A 112 -0.62 42.01 -12.96
CA GLU A 112 -1.94 41.47 -13.29
C GLU A 112 -1.88 39.95 -13.48
N MET A 113 -0.81 39.46 -14.12
CA MET A 113 -0.57 38.02 -14.24
C MET A 113 -0.25 37.39 -12.88
N ILE A 114 0.51 38.08 -12.01
CA ILE A 114 0.77 37.63 -10.64
C ILE A 114 -0.55 37.46 -9.91
N LYS A 115 -1.43 38.46 -9.89
CA LYS A 115 -2.76 38.35 -9.26
C LYS A 115 -3.59 37.20 -9.81
N LYS A 116 -3.50 36.93 -11.11
CA LYS A 116 -4.24 35.83 -11.77
C LYS A 116 -3.73 34.44 -11.37
N LEU A 117 -2.42 34.27 -11.25
CA LEU A 117 -1.77 32.97 -10.95
C LEU A 117 -1.53 32.75 -9.45
N TYR A 118 -1.72 33.79 -8.65
CA TYR A 118 -1.54 33.77 -7.21
C TYR A 118 -2.60 32.92 -6.52
N THR A 119 -2.17 32.08 -5.59
CA THR A 119 -3.04 31.23 -4.77
C THR A 119 -2.78 31.52 -3.28
N PRO A 120 -3.77 31.26 -2.38
CA PRO A 120 -3.63 31.62 -0.97
C PRO A 120 -2.41 31.00 -0.25
N ASP A 121 -1.95 29.84 -0.69
CA ASP A 121 -0.74 29.17 -0.18
C ASP A 121 0.54 29.96 -0.45
N CYS A 122 0.60 30.79 -1.51
CA CYS A 122 1.75 31.67 -1.77
C CYS A 122 2.06 32.56 -0.56
N LYS A 123 1.03 33.05 0.15
CA LYS A 123 1.23 33.90 1.34
C LYS A 123 2.04 33.19 2.42
N ALA A 124 1.78 31.89 2.62
CA ALA A 124 2.47 31.08 3.60
C ALA A 124 3.95 30.86 3.24
N TRP A 125 4.28 30.81 1.94
CA TRP A 125 5.66 30.63 1.47
C TRP A 125 6.51 31.90 1.57
N PHE A 126 5.94 33.07 1.34
CA PHE A 126 6.67 34.35 1.39
C PHE A 126 6.74 34.92 2.81
N GLY A 127 5.72 34.66 3.63
CA GLY A 127 5.60 35.19 4.99
C GLY A 127 5.43 36.72 5.02
N ASP A 128 5.03 37.23 6.18
CA ASP A 128 4.94 38.65 6.47
C ASP A 128 6.17 39.10 7.27
N LEU A 129 6.90 40.10 6.76
CA LEU A 129 8.06 40.67 7.46
C LEU A 129 7.68 41.74 8.48
N GLY A 130 6.42 42.16 8.54
CA GLY A 130 5.91 43.16 9.48
C GLY A 130 6.35 44.60 9.19
N ASP A 131 6.90 44.85 8.01
CA ASP A 131 7.35 46.18 7.56
C ASP A 131 6.29 46.96 6.76
N GLY A 132 5.10 46.37 6.59
CA GLY A 132 3.96 46.98 5.89
C GLY A 132 4.06 46.94 4.37
N VAL A 133 5.12 46.34 3.80
CA VAL A 133 5.34 46.23 2.34
C VAL A 133 5.50 44.78 1.91
N HIS A 134 6.20 43.96 2.70
CA HIS A 134 6.50 42.57 2.39
C HIS A 134 5.59 41.62 3.19
N ASP A 135 4.31 41.61 2.84
CA ASP A 135 3.26 40.86 3.54
C ASP A 135 2.96 39.49 2.93
N GLY A 136 3.69 39.12 1.87
CA GLY A 136 3.49 37.89 1.10
C GLY A 136 2.23 37.89 0.24
N SER A 137 1.48 38.99 0.16
CA SER A 137 0.31 39.12 -0.72
C SER A 137 0.70 39.16 -2.20
N ALA A 138 -0.27 39.09 -3.11
CA ALA A 138 -0.03 39.21 -4.55
C ALA A 138 0.64 40.54 -4.97
N SER A 139 0.64 41.54 -4.10
CA SER A 139 1.28 42.84 -4.33
C SER A 139 2.70 42.92 -3.74
N ASP A 140 3.18 41.87 -3.07
CA ASP A 140 4.50 41.84 -2.45
C ASP A 140 5.60 41.96 -3.53
N PRO A 141 6.49 42.95 -3.43
CA PRO A 141 7.49 43.24 -4.48
C PRO A 141 8.54 42.12 -4.64
N ARG A 142 8.65 41.19 -3.69
CA ARG A 142 9.51 40.00 -3.79
C ARG A 142 8.97 39.00 -4.81
N ILE A 143 7.67 39.01 -5.10
CA ILE A 143 7.02 38.04 -5.98
C ILE A 143 7.33 38.37 -7.45
N SER A 144 7.66 37.32 -8.22
CA SER A 144 7.80 37.38 -9.67
C SER A 144 7.36 36.07 -10.30
N LEU A 145 7.19 36.12 -11.61
CA LEU A 145 6.88 34.95 -12.42
C LEU A 145 8.12 34.46 -13.15
N ILE A 146 8.25 33.14 -13.22
CA ILE A 146 9.14 32.48 -14.16
C ILE A 146 8.25 31.89 -15.25
N PHE A 147 8.44 32.36 -16.47
CA PHE A 147 7.85 31.85 -17.70
C PHE A 147 8.83 30.88 -18.35
N VAL A 148 8.41 29.69 -18.77
CA VAL A 148 9.25 28.78 -19.56
C VAL A 148 8.65 28.57 -20.94
N GLU A 149 9.44 28.89 -21.98
CA GLU A 149 9.17 28.53 -23.38
C GLU A 149 9.73 27.13 -23.65
N ALA A 150 8.87 26.18 -23.98
CA ALA A 150 9.28 24.80 -24.21
C ALA A 150 9.91 24.65 -25.62
N ASN A 151 11.17 24.24 -25.68
CA ASN A 151 11.87 23.98 -26.94
C ASN A 151 11.73 22.52 -27.38
N SER A 152 11.76 21.59 -26.41
CA SER A 152 11.58 20.17 -26.67
C SER A 152 10.96 19.50 -25.46
N VAL A 153 10.13 18.51 -25.73
CA VAL A 153 9.43 17.75 -24.71
C VAL A 153 9.59 16.26 -25.01
N SER A 154 9.90 15.50 -23.97
CA SER A 154 9.82 14.05 -23.98
C SER A 154 8.95 13.62 -22.81
N TYR A 155 7.98 12.76 -23.04
CA TYR A 155 7.13 12.26 -21.98
C TYR A 155 6.76 10.80 -22.24
N SER A 156 6.39 10.11 -21.16
CA SER A 156 5.82 8.78 -21.21
C SER A 156 4.46 8.83 -20.53
N LYS A 157 3.39 8.74 -21.34
CA LYS A 157 2.02 8.59 -20.87
C LYS A 157 1.60 7.13 -21.02
N ARG A 158 0.91 6.59 -20.02
CA ARG A 158 0.34 5.25 -20.12
C ARG A 158 -0.98 5.35 -20.86
N ASP A 159 -1.07 4.79 -22.07
CA ASP A 159 -2.36 4.65 -22.73
C ASP A 159 -3.31 3.85 -21.85
N ALA A 160 -4.49 4.41 -21.61
CA ALA A 160 -5.52 3.84 -20.76
C ALA A 160 -6.22 2.64 -21.43
N TYR A 161 -5.48 1.59 -21.81
CA TYR A 161 -6.07 0.30 -22.20
C TYR A 161 -5.18 -0.89 -21.82
N PRO A 162 -5.28 -1.40 -20.58
CA PRO A 162 -4.79 -2.74 -20.23
C PRO A 162 -5.41 -3.86 -21.08
N PHE A 163 -6.58 -3.61 -21.70
CA PHE A 163 -7.36 -4.59 -22.46
C PHE A 163 -6.81 -4.92 -23.86
N VAL A 164 -6.17 -3.97 -24.55
CA VAL A 164 -5.76 -4.16 -25.97
C VAL A 164 -4.44 -4.93 -26.11
N GLN A 165 -3.53 -4.83 -25.12
CA GLN A 165 -2.27 -5.59 -25.13
C GLN A 165 -2.50 -7.08 -24.88
N TRP A 166 -3.51 -7.43 -24.07
CA TRP A 166 -3.88 -8.82 -23.78
C TRP A 166 -4.43 -9.55 -25.01
N TYR A 167 -5.21 -8.88 -25.86
CA TYR A 167 -5.72 -9.46 -27.11
C TYR A 167 -4.61 -9.82 -28.11
N ARG A 168 -3.51 -9.06 -28.14
CA ARG A 168 -2.35 -9.37 -29.02
C ARG A 168 -1.54 -10.57 -28.50
N ILE A 169 -1.33 -10.64 -27.18
CA ILE A 169 -0.63 -11.76 -26.53
C ILE A 169 -1.43 -13.08 -26.63
N ILE A 170 -2.76 -13.03 -26.51
CA ILE A 170 -3.63 -14.20 -26.71
C ILE A 170 -3.67 -14.62 -28.18
N LYS A 171 -3.73 -13.67 -29.11
CA LYS A 171 -3.80 -13.99 -30.54
C LYS A 171 -2.52 -14.69 -31.03
N ASP A 172 -1.36 -14.27 -30.53
CA ASP A 172 -0.08 -14.86 -30.94
C ASP A 172 0.15 -16.24 -30.29
N SER A 173 -0.29 -16.45 -29.04
CA SER A 173 -0.17 -17.74 -28.33
C SER A 173 -1.13 -18.83 -28.83
N ILE A 174 -2.29 -18.48 -29.38
CA ILE A 174 -3.21 -19.44 -30.03
C ILE A 174 -2.66 -19.89 -31.39
N THR A 175 -1.87 -19.05 -32.06
CA THR A 175 -1.32 -19.35 -33.39
C THR A 175 -0.11 -20.30 -33.31
N GLU A 176 0.69 -20.24 -32.24
CA GLU A 176 1.79 -21.20 -32.02
C GLU A 176 1.32 -22.61 -31.62
N PHE A 177 0.23 -22.73 -30.85
CA PHE A 177 -0.28 -24.04 -30.42
C PHE A 177 -0.87 -24.88 -31.55
N ALA A 178 -1.30 -24.26 -32.66
CA ALA A 178 -1.81 -24.96 -33.84
C ALA A 178 -0.69 -25.45 -34.78
N LEU A 179 0.53 -24.91 -34.68
CA LEU A 179 1.67 -25.27 -35.54
C LEU A 179 2.64 -26.27 -34.89
N ALA A 180 2.63 -26.40 -33.56
CA ALA A 180 3.53 -27.31 -32.83
C ALA A 180 3.11 -28.80 -32.80
N ALA A 181 1.98 -29.17 -33.42
CA ALA A 181 1.51 -30.56 -33.46
C ALA A 181 2.09 -31.41 -34.61
N THR A 182 3.02 -30.88 -35.41
CA THR A 182 3.72 -31.67 -36.43
C THR A 182 5.22 -31.45 -36.33
N ILE A 183 5.96 -32.55 -36.16
CA ILE A 183 7.42 -32.76 -36.33
C ILE A 183 8.15 -33.18 -35.03
N LYS A 184 8.69 -34.41 -35.07
CA LYS A 184 9.57 -35.06 -34.08
C LYS A 184 11.02 -34.53 -34.17
N PRO A 185 11.85 -34.71 -33.12
CA PRO A 185 13.11 -34.00 -32.94
C PRO A 185 14.32 -34.71 -33.57
N THR A 186 15.26 -33.93 -34.08
CA THR A 186 16.67 -34.34 -34.29
C THR A 186 17.59 -33.24 -33.81
N GLY A 187 18.53 -33.58 -32.93
CA GLY A 187 19.41 -32.63 -32.24
C GLY A 187 20.65 -32.21 -33.02
N SER A 188 21.41 -31.27 -32.44
CA SER A 188 22.86 -31.36 -32.15
C SER A 188 23.45 -29.99 -31.78
N SER A 189 24.09 -29.96 -30.60
CA SER A 189 25.31 -29.24 -30.18
C SER A 189 25.93 -28.10 -31.03
N SER A 190 26.28 -26.98 -30.37
CA SER A 190 27.62 -26.33 -30.32
C SER A 190 27.48 -24.91 -29.71
N SER A 191 27.93 -24.61 -28.47
CA SER A 191 29.27 -24.16 -28.04
C SER A 191 29.76 -22.81 -28.60
N SER A 192 29.96 -21.81 -27.72
CA SER A 192 31.10 -20.85 -27.63
C SER A 192 30.67 -19.56 -26.90
N SER A 193 31.04 -19.33 -25.64
CA SER A 193 32.29 -18.69 -25.15
C SER A 193 32.16 -17.18 -24.90
N SER A 194 32.06 -16.84 -23.60
CA SER A 194 32.71 -15.74 -22.87
C SER A 194 33.27 -14.52 -23.62
N THR A 195 32.91 -13.31 -23.17
CA THR A 195 33.93 -12.40 -22.60
C THR A 195 33.33 -11.32 -21.69
N SER A 196 33.88 -11.23 -20.48
CA SER A 196 33.72 -10.18 -19.49
C SER A 196 34.64 -8.98 -19.76
N LYS A 197 34.19 -7.77 -19.39
CA LYS A 197 34.94 -6.58 -18.90
C LYS A 197 33.86 -5.51 -18.63
N GLY A 198 33.59 -4.98 -17.43
CA GLY A 198 34.40 -4.78 -16.23
C GLY A 198 34.84 -3.32 -16.18
N TYR A 199 34.12 -2.48 -15.43
CA TYR A 199 34.45 -1.17 -14.81
C TYR A 199 33.07 -0.61 -14.37
N GLY A 200 32.77 -0.20 -13.16
CA GLY A 200 33.51 0.06 -11.94
C GLY A 200 32.72 1.14 -11.20
N ASN A 201 32.65 0.99 -9.89
CA ASN A 201 32.63 2.06 -8.88
C ASN A 201 31.34 2.37 -8.10
N SER A 202 31.58 2.46 -6.77
CA SER A 202 30.99 3.35 -5.77
C SER A 202 29.45 3.37 -5.64
N GLY A 203 28.87 2.86 -4.56
CA GLY A 203 28.92 3.48 -3.23
C GLY A 203 27.50 3.87 -2.85
N SER A 204 26.90 3.19 -1.86
CA SER A 204 26.39 3.77 -0.60
C SER A 204 25.41 4.94 -0.80
N SER A 205 24.19 4.94 -0.27
CA SER A 205 23.90 4.77 1.15
C SER A 205 22.39 4.97 1.35
N SER A 206 21.82 4.13 2.20
CA SER A 206 20.58 4.39 2.92
C SER A 206 20.69 5.65 3.80
N SER A 207 19.61 6.42 3.88
CA SER A 207 19.21 7.15 5.11
C SER A 207 17.75 7.54 4.96
N SER A 208 16.83 6.92 5.70
CA SER A 208 16.29 7.48 6.95
C SER A 208 15.83 8.93 6.81
N ASN A 209 14.51 9.12 6.86
CA ASN A 209 13.85 10.40 7.03
C ASN A 209 14.34 11.08 8.32
N ASN A 210 15.27 12.01 8.16
CA ASN A 210 15.47 13.15 9.04
C ASN A 210 15.85 14.31 8.14
N TRP A 211 14.92 15.25 7.95
CA TRP A 211 15.22 16.49 7.26
C TRP A 211 16.09 17.35 8.18
N VAL A 212 17.41 17.27 7.99
CA VAL A 212 18.36 18.25 8.51
C VAL A 212 19.04 18.88 7.31
N PHE A 213 18.70 20.13 7.02
CA PHE A 213 19.41 20.93 6.04
C PHE A 213 20.80 21.26 6.59
N TRP A 214 21.82 20.61 6.04
CA TRP A 214 23.20 21.08 6.11
C TRP A 214 23.52 21.71 4.77
N TYR A 215 24.04 22.94 4.77
CA TYR A 215 24.73 23.48 3.60
C TYR A 215 26.21 23.65 3.93
N TYR A 216 27.07 23.19 3.03
CA TYR A 216 28.50 23.38 3.11
C TYR A 216 28.85 24.70 2.41
N TYR A 217 29.41 25.64 3.15
CA TYR A 217 30.00 26.86 2.58
C TYR A 217 31.51 26.83 2.80
N TYR A 218 32.28 26.94 1.71
CA TYR A 218 33.74 27.00 1.76
C TYR A 218 34.18 28.45 1.87
N ASN A 219 34.80 28.83 2.99
CA ASN A 219 35.20 30.22 3.26
C ASN A 219 36.72 30.48 3.13
N GLY A 220 37.44 29.63 2.39
CA GLY A 220 38.86 29.84 2.08
C GLY A 220 39.85 29.46 3.18
N THR A 221 39.42 29.07 4.39
CA THR A 221 40.32 28.55 5.44
C THR A 221 39.81 27.30 6.19
N GLY A 222 38.60 26.81 5.89
CA GLY A 222 38.08 25.54 6.40
C GLY A 222 36.55 25.40 6.27
N TYR A 223 36.01 24.25 6.66
CA TYR A 223 34.55 24.03 6.74
C TYR A 223 34.05 24.39 8.15
N ASP A 224 33.17 25.39 8.26
CA ASP A 224 32.52 25.75 9.53
C ASP A 224 31.11 25.15 9.61
N ARG A 225 30.71 24.61 10.78
CA ARG A 225 29.40 23.98 11.01
C ARG A 225 28.53 24.88 11.88
N ARG A 226 27.35 25.30 11.39
CA ARG A 226 26.34 25.96 12.23
C ARG A 226 24.98 25.27 12.17
N CYS A 227 24.34 25.17 13.33
CA CYS A 227 23.05 24.53 13.54
C CYS A 227 21.92 25.56 13.44
N ALA A 228 20.87 25.27 12.66
CA ALA A 228 19.64 26.06 12.66
C ALA A 228 18.68 25.60 13.78
N ASN A 229 17.87 26.55 14.28
CA ASN A 229 17.00 26.57 15.47
C ASN A 229 15.98 25.41 15.72
N PHE A 230 16.11 24.24 15.09
CA PHE A 230 15.12 23.16 15.21
C PHE A 230 15.14 22.47 16.59
N CYS A 231 16.32 22.28 17.19
CA CYS A 231 16.45 21.56 18.46
C CYS A 231 15.72 22.27 19.62
N ILE A 232 15.82 23.61 19.69
CA ILE A 232 15.18 24.40 20.75
C ILE A 232 13.65 24.28 20.62
N LEU A 233 13.11 24.40 19.39
CA LEU A 233 11.69 24.26 19.13
C LEU A 233 11.16 22.87 19.48
N THR A 234 11.91 21.81 19.15
CA THR A 234 11.47 20.43 19.47
C THR A 234 11.42 20.17 20.96
N PHE A 235 12.42 20.63 21.73
CA PHE A 235 12.43 20.43 23.18
C PHE A 235 11.36 21.28 23.88
N SER A 236 11.12 22.51 23.42
CA SER A 236 10.04 23.35 23.94
C SER A 236 8.66 22.78 23.65
N LEU A 237 8.44 22.20 22.46
CA LEU A 237 7.15 21.60 22.09
C LEU A 237 6.85 20.33 22.89
N LEU A 238 7.86 19.47 23.08
CA LEU A 238 7.73 18.25 23.89
C LEU A 238 7.42 18.56 25.35
N ALA A 239 8.09 19.58 25.91
CA ALA A 239 7.82 20.04 27.27
C ALA A 239 6.39 20.57 27.43
N PHE A 240 5.86 21.29 26.44
CA PHE A 240 4.49 21.80 26.44
C PHE A 240 3.45 20.69 26.37
N ILE A 241 3.67 19.67 25.53
CA ILE A 241 2.77 18.51 25.41
C ILE A 241 2.71 17.72 26.72
N LEU A 242 3.87 17.48 27.36
CA LEU A 242 3.94 16.82 28.67
C LEU A 242 3.17 17.61 29.74
N PHE A 243 3.31 18.93 29.75
CA PHE A 243 2.59 19.80 30.68
C PHE A 243 1.06 19.75 30.48
N MET A 244 0.59 19.70 29.23
CA MET A 244 -0.84 19.56 28.92
C MET A 244 -1.42 18.20 29.37
N ILE A 245 -0.67 17.11 29.21
CA ILE A 245 -1.07 15.78 29.67
C ILE A 245 -1.24 15.77 31.19
N ILE A 246 -0.30 16.37 31.92
CA ILE A 246 -0.36 16.49 33.39
C ILE A 246 -1.57 17.32 33.81
N LEU A 247 -1.83 18.46 33.16
CA LEU A 247 -3.01 19.28 33.44
C LEU A 247 -4.34 18.55 33.16
N CYS A 248 -4.44 17.80 32.06
CA CYS A 248 -5.61 16.98 31.76
C CYS A 248 -5.84 15.88 32.82
N GLY A 249 -4.77 15.25 33.29
CA GLY A 249 -4.81 14.28 34.40
C GLY A 249 -5.32 14.92 35.70
N CYS A 250 -4.74 16.05 36.09
CA CYS A 250 -5.16 16.82 37.27
C CYS A 250 -6.63 17.27 37.16
N TYR A 251 -7.07 17.72 35.99
CA TYR A 251 -8.45 18.14 35.75
C TYR A 251 -9.45 16.97 35.83
N ARG A 252 -9.09 15.79 35.31
CA ARG A 252 -9.88 14.55 35.46
C ARG A 252 -10.00 14.15 36.93
N CYS A 253 -8.90 14.14 37.69
CA CYS A 253 -8.93 13.85 39.12
C CYS A 253 -9.79 14.87 39.91
N PHE A 254 -9.67 16.16 39.60
CA PHE A 254 -10.48 17.21 40.22
C PHE A 254 -11.98 17.04 39.93
N ASN A 255 -12.36 16.65 38.71
CA ASN A 255 -13.76 16.39 38.37
C ASN A 255 -14.32 15.13 39.04
N ILE A 256 -13.51 14.10 39.28
CA ILE A 256 -13.91 12.90 40.03
C ILE A 256 -14.13 13.26 41.52
N TYR A 257 -13.18 13.96 42.13
CA TYR A 257 -13.29 14.45 43.52
C TYR A 257 -14.50 15.38 43.71
N ARG A 258 -14.82 16.22 42.71
CA ARG A 258 -16.00 17.09 42.75
C ARG A 258 -17.32 16.32 42.66
N ARG A 259 -17.33 15.14 42.01
CA ARG A 259 -18.52 14.27 41.94
C ARG A 259 -18.76 13.54 43.26
N SER A 260 -17.71 13.04 43.92
CA SER A 260 -17.85 12.37 45.22
C SER A 260 -18.39 13.31 46.32
N ILE A 261 -18.02 14.61 46.30
CA ILE A 261 -18.58 15.62 47.22
C ILE A 261 -20.05 15.94 46.94
N LYS A 262 -20.55 15.73 45.71
CA LYS A 262 -21.98 15.91 45.40
C LYS A 262 -22.82 14.73 45.90
N GLU A 263 -22.29 13.51 45.79
CA GLU A 263 -22.96 12.28 46.22
C GLU A 263 -23.08 12.21 47.75
N GLU A 264 -22.08 12.68 48.50
CA GLU A 264 -22.10 12.73 49.97
C GLU A 264 -23.12 13.72 50.57
N LYS A 265 -23.68 14.64 49.74
CA LYS A 265 -24.69 15.64 50.18
C LYS A 265 -26.14 15.22 49.93
N GLU A 266 -26.39 14.16 49.16
CA GLU A 266 -27.76 13.74 48.79
C GLU A 266 -28.25 12.50 49.56
N GLU A 267 -27.43 11.85 50.40
CA GLU A 267 -27.77 10.59 51.10
C GLU A 267 -28.24 10.76 52.56
N ILE A 268 -28.66 11.97 52.97
CA ILE A 268 -29.20 12.22 54.32
C ILE A 268 -30.66 12.66 54.21
N GLU A 269 -31.60 11.71 54.10
CA GLU A 269 -32.89 11.63 54.85
C GLU A 269 -33.86 10.54 54.29
N PRO A 270 -34.48 9.67 55.13
CA PRO A 270 -35.40 8.60 54.72
C PRO A 270 -36.90 8.93 54.95
N PRO A 271 -37.86 8.08 54.50
CA PRO A 271 -38.55 7.23 55.49
C PRO A 271 -39.00 5.82 55.03
N LEU A 272 -39.36 5.04 56.06
CA LEU A 272 -39.89 3.67 56.19
C LEU A 272 -40.98 3.20 55.19
N ASP A 273 -41.03 1.90 54.85
CA ASP A 273 -41.92 0.89 55.48
C ASP A 273 -41.68 -0.53 54.93
N SER A 274 -42.03 -1.50 55.77
CA SER A 274 -41.88 -2.94 55.79
C SER A 274 -42.64 -3.75 54.71
N SER A 275 -42.07 -4.88 54.28
CA SER A 275 -42.58 -6.24 54.63
C SER A 275 -42.19 -7.36 53.64
N HIS A 276 -41.92 -8.54 54.24
CA HIS A 276 -42.00 -9.91 53.72
C HIS A 276 -40.85 -10.57 52.91
N ILE A 277 -39.95 -11.18 53.70
CA ILE A 277 -39.33 -12.52 53.62
C ILE A 277 -40.19 -13.50 52.77
N SER A 278 -39.69 -14.37 51.88
CA SER A 278 -39.05 -15.65 52.24
C SER A 278 -38.60 -16.49 51.01
N GLN A 279 -37.44 -17.14 51.14
CA GLN A 279 -37.05 -18.51 50.70
C GLN A 279 -36.48 -18.80 49.29
N LEU A 280 -35.16 -19.06 49.31
CA LEU A 280 -34.30 -19.96 48.50
C LEU A 280 -34.71 -21.45 48.68
N PRO A 281 -34.33 -22.44 47.82
CA PRO A 281 -32.95 -23.01 47.76
C PRO A 281 -32.50 -23.57 46.36
N GLN A 282 -31.23 -23.41 45.97
CA GLN A 282 -30.02 -24.28 46.11
C GLN A 282 -29.67 -25.14 44.87
N SER A 283 -28.36 -25.18 44.70
CA SER A 283 -27.46 -25.84 43.74
C SER A 283 -27.45 -27.36 43.79
N ASP A 284 -26.89 -28.00 42.75
CA ASP A 284 -25.93 -29.10 42.92
C ASP A 284 -25.05 -29.31 41.68
N ASP A 285 -23.82 -29.74 41.96
CA ASP A 285 -22.65 -29.94 41.10
C ASP A 285 -22.40 -31.45 40.88
N SER A 286 -21.76 -31.90 39.78
CA SER A 286 -20.83 -33.07 39.76
C SER A 286 -20.32 -33.54 38.37
N SER A 287 -18.98 -33.49 38.22
CA SER A 287 -17.98 -34.49 37.74
C SER A 287 -18.17 -35.43 36.51
N TYR A 288 -17.18 -35.52 35.60
CA TYR A 288 -16.10 -36.55 35.51
C TYR A 288 -15.36 -36.53 34.14
N SER A 289 -14.07 -36.94 34.15
CA SER A 289 -13.12 -37.02 33.02
C SER A 289 -12.81 -38.48 32.61
N GLN A 290 -12.49 -38.79 31.34
CA GLN A 290 -11.67 -39.95 30.91
C GLN A 290 -11.01 -39.77 29.52
N HIS A 291 -9.78 -40.33 29.37
CA HIS A 291 -8.89 -40.38 28.19
C HIS A 291 -8.68 -41.83 27.68
N HIS A 292 -8.26 -41.99 26.39
CA HIS A 292 -7.32 -42.98 25.77
C HIS A 292 -7.75 -43.44 24.34
N PRO A 293 -6.91 -44.09 23.48
CA PRO A 293 -5.47 -43.95 23.19
C PRO A 293 -5.12 -43.88 21.66
N ILE A 294 -3.83 -43.68 21.35
CA ILE A 294 -3.20 -43.56 20.01
C ILE A 294 -2.71 -44.93 19.50
N VAL A 295 -2.91 -45.24 18.21
CA VAL A 295 -2.30 -46.37 17.48
C VAL A 295 -1.16 -45.87 16.60
N THR A 296 -0.02 -46.58 16.64
CA THR A 296 1.21 -46.27 15.90
C THR A 296 1.35 -47.22 14.70
N VAL A 297 1.71 -46.70 13.52
CA VAL A 297 2.25 -47.48 12.40
C VAL A 297 3.49 -46.77 11.84
N GLN A 298 4.56 -47.54 11.61
CA GLN A 298 5.90 -47.16 11.13
C GLN A 298 6.00 -47.21 9.58
N PRO A 299 7.08 -46.65 8.97
CA PRO A 299 7.00 -45.90 7.71
C PRO A 299 7.40 -46.69 6.46
N SER A 300 7.05 -46.14 5.29
CA SER A 300 7.67 -46.50 4.01
C SER A 300 8.45 -45.30 3.44
N ASN A 301 9.63 -45.62 2.90
CA ASN A 301 10.69 -44.71 2.46
C ASN A 301 10.24 -43.67 1.44
N HIS A 302 10.36 -42.37 1.76
CA HIS A 302 10.58 -41.30 0.79
C HIS A 302 11.32 -40.10 1.42
N ASN A 303 12.11 -39.43 0.58
CA ASN A 303 13.03 -38.31 0.83
C ASN A 303 12.54 -37.28 1.89
N PRO A 304 13.31 -36.97 2.96
CA PRO A 304 12.81 -36.25 4.15
C PRO A 304 12.55 -34.75 4.02
N ASN A 305 12.81 -34.11 2.88
CA ASN A 305 12.76 -32.64 2.77
C ASN A 305 11.42 -32.04 2.30
N ASN A 306 10.35 -32.82 2.09
CA ASN A 306 9.10 -32.33 1.50
C ASN A 306 7.81 -32.71 2.25
N ILE A 307 7.88 -33.16 3.50
CA ILE A 307 6.67 -33.48 4.28
C ILE A 307 6.18 -32.19 4.97
N PRO A 308 4.95 -31.72 4.70
CA PRO A 308 4.40 -30.56 5.40
C PRO A 308 4.29 -30.86 6.90
N PRO A 309 4.71 -29.94 7.79
CA PRO A 309 4.54 -30.11 9.22
C PRO A 309 3.05 -30.23 9.57
N PRO A 310 2.70 -30.95 10.66
CA PRO A 310 1.31 -31.12 11.06
C PRO A 310 0.62 -29.76 11.27
N PRO A 311 -0.69 -29.65 11.00
CA PRO A 311 -1.41 -28.39 11.14
C PRO A 311 -1.24 -27.78 12.53
N TYR A 312 -0.99 -26.48 12.59
CA TYR A 312 -0.84 -25.73 13.84
C TYR A 312 -2.15 -25.76 14.66
N LYS A 313 -2.25 -26.73 15.58
CA LYS A 313 -3.40 -26.92 16.47
C LYS A 313 -3.44 -25.78 17.49
N ALA A 314 -4.46 -24.94 17.41
CA ALA A 314 -4.90 -24.18 18.58
C ALA A 314 -5.67 -25.14 19.50
N SER A 315 -5.46 -25.03 20.81
CA SER A 315 -6.24 -25.79 21.78
C SER A 315 -7.75 -25.57 21.56
N PRO A 316 -8.57 -26.63 21.65
CA PRO A 316 -10.01 -26.53 21.51
C PRO A 316 -10.62 -26.07 22.83
N SER A 317 -10.59 -24.77 23.10
CA SER A 317 -11.48 -24.15 24.09
C SER A 317 -11.78 -22.72 23.67
N ASP A 318 -13.04 -22.34 23.86
CA ASP A 318 -13.54 -20.96 23.77
C ASP A 318 -14.06 -20.48 22.41
N TYR A 319 -14.90 -21.30 21.76
CA TYR A 319 -16.06 -20.71 21.09
C TYR A 319 -17.11 -20.39 22.15
N ARG A 320 -17.16 -19.13 22.60
CA ARG A 320 -18.25 -18.59 23.41
C ARG A 320 -18.92 -17.46 22.65
N PRO A 321 -20.18 -17.59 22.21
CA PRO A 321 -20.92 -16.45 21.68
C PRO A 321 -21.34 -15.59 22.87
N SER A 322 -20.62 -14.50 23.17
CA SER A 322 -20.99 -13.60 24.27
C SER A 322 -21.39 -12.22 23.77
N HIS A 323 -22.69 -11.96 23.85
CA HIS A 323 -23.22 -10.63 24.12
C HIS A 323 -22.71 -10.14 25.49
N THR A 324 -22.34 -8.86 25.54
CA THR A 324 -22.12 -7.99 26.73
C THR A 324 -20.88 -8.15 27.63
N LEU A 325 -20.24 -6.99 27.82
CA LEU A 325 -19.20 -6.49 28.75
C LEU A 325 -18.75 -7.35 29.94
N ALA A 326 -17.44 -7.66 29.97
CA ALA A 326 -16.55 -7.43 31.11
C ALA A 326 -15.09 -7.53 30.62
N GLU A 327 -14.25 -6.56 30.97
CA GLU A 327 -12.79 -6.66 30.81
C GLU A 327 -12.29 -7.89 31.57
N THR A 328 -11.65 -8.81 30.86
CA THR A 328 -10.82 -9.84 31.50
C THR A 328 -9.55 -9.95 30.67
N GLN A 329 -8.44 -9.96 31.40
CA GLN A 329 -7.06 -9.82 30.95
C GLN A 329 -6.79 -10.52 29.61
N ALA A 330 -6.17 -9.77 28.69
CA ALA A 330 -5.66 -10.27 27.43
C ALA A 330 -4.77 -11.50 27.68
N ASP A 331 -5.32 -12.67 27.39
CA ASP A 331 -4.55 -13.91 27.36
C ASP A 331 -3.52 -13.80 26.23
N SER A 332 -2.24 -13.77 26.62
CA SER A 332 -1.08 -13.52 25.78
C SER A 332 -0.72 -14.69 24.85
N THR A 333 -1.68 -15.54 24.50
CA THR A 333 -1.49 -16.77 23.70
C THR A 333 -1.85 -16.60 22.21
N LEU A 334 -2.42 -15.45 21.81
CA LEU A 334 -2.94 -15.21 20.46
C LEU A 334 -1.94 -14.63 19.42
N THR A 335 -0.65 -14.50 19.76
CA THR A 335 0.34 -13.75 18.96
C THR A 335 1.67 -14.47 18.74
N GLN A 336 1.67 -15.79 18.59
CA GLN A 336 2.89 -16.50 18.19
C GLN A 336 2.99 -16.65 16.65
N LEU A 337 4.11 -16.18 16.10
CA LEU A 337 4.54 -16.50 14.74
C LEU A 337 4.64 -18.03 14.57
N PRO A 338 4.55 -18.55 13.33
CA PRO A 338 4.67 -19.99 13.10
C PRO A 338 5.97 -20.57 13.70
N PRO A 339 5.94 -21.81 14.25
CA PRO A 339 7.13 -22.44 14.83
C PRO A 339 8.26 -22.62 13.80
N GLU A 340 9.49 -22.86 14.28
CA GLU A 340 10.69 -22.87 13.44
C GLU A 340 10.65 -23.92 12.31
N ASP A 341 10.10 -25.11 12.57
CA ASP A 341 9.92 -26.15 11.56
C ASP A 341 8.98 -25.73 10.41
N HIS A 342 7.90 -25.01 10.73
CA HIS A 342 7.03 -24.39 9.72
C HIS A 342 7.78 -23.30 8.93
N GLN A 343 8.61 -22.49 9.58
CA GLN A 343 9.42 -21.48 8.89
C GLN A 343 10.42 -22.13 7.93
N GLN A 344 11.09 -23.22 8.33
CA GLN A 344 11.98 -23.99 7.47
C GLN A 344 11.24 -24.61 6.29
N TYR A 345 10.06 -25.18 6.52
CA TYR A 345 9.20 -25.68 5.44
C TYR A 345 8.82 -24.58 4.44
N ILE A 346 8.46 -23.39 4.93
CA ILE A 346 8.14 -22.24 4.08
C ILE A 346 9.33 -21.86 3.20
N LEU A 347 10.54 -21.77 3.78
CA LEU A 347 11.76 -21.48 3.03
C LEU A 347 12.03 -22.55 1.96
N ALA A 348 11.90 -23.83 2.32
CA ALA A 348 12.08 -24.96 1.40
C ALA A 348 11.09 -24.95 0.23
N MET A 349 9.85 -24.49 0.45
CA MET A 349 8.84 -24.36 -0.59
C MET A 349 9.06 -23.16 -1.51
N GLY A 350 10.01 -22.26 -1.21
CA GLY A 350 10.23 -21.02 -1.96
C GLY A 350 9.43 -19.82 -1.43
N GLY A 351 9.17 -19.79 -0.13
CA GLY A 351 8.50 -18.66 0.54
C GLY A 351 7.00 -18.65 0.30
N SER A 352 6.50 -17.64 -0.41
CA SER A 352 5.08 -17.38 -0.68
C SER A 352 4.34 -18.56 -1.30
N LYS A 353 5.00 -19.49 -1.99
CA LYS A 353 4.44 -20.77 -2.47
C LYS A 353 3.80 -21.62 -1.38
N ALA A 354 4.24 -21.47 -0.12
CA ALA A 354 3.68 -22.19 1.01
C ALA A 354 2.30 -21.69 1.46
N TRP A 355 1.85 -20.51 1.01
CA TRP A 355 0.54 -19.95 1.33
C TRP A 355 -0.54 -20.54 0.43
N LYS A 356 -1.69 -20.84 1.04
CA LYS A 356 -2.92 -21.30 0.40
C LYS A 356 -4.14 -20.89 1.20
N LEU A 357 -5.26 -20.68 0.53
CA LEU A 357 -6.55 -20.53 1.22
C LEU A 357 -6.97 -21.89 1.80
N VAL A 358 -7.52 -21.85 3.01
CA VAL A 358 -8.00 -23.03 3.73
C VAL A 358 -9.46 -22.81 4.10
N TYR A 359 -10.25 -23.86 3.92
CA TYR A 359 -11.63 -23.90 4.38
C TYR A 359 -11.74 -24.85 5.57
N ASN A 360 -11.91 -24.29 6.77
CA ASN A 360 -12.03 -25.01 8.02
C ASN A 360 -13.51 -25.16 8.43
N SER A 361 -14.31 -25.85 7.63
CA SER A 361 -15.61 -26.35 8.10
C SER A 361 -15.60 -27.87 8.04
N ALA A 362 -16.06 -28.52 9.13
CA ALA A 362 -16.26 -29.96 9.13
C ALA A 362 -17.19 -30.35 7.96
N PRO A 363 -16.91 -31.46 7.25
CA PRO A 363 -17.85 -32.02 6.28
C PRO A 363 -19.17 -32.28 7.00
N SER A 364 -20.26 -31.62 6.58
CA SER A 364 -21.57 -32.22 6.80
C SER A 364 -21.60 -33.48 5.92
N SER A 365 -21.54 -34.65 6.55
CA SER A 365 -21.49 -35.97 5.91
C SER A 365 -22.83 -36.37 5.25
N VAL A 366 -23.51 -35.42 4.62
CA VAL A 366 -24.82 -35.61 3.98
C VAL A 366 -24.59 -35.93 2.50
N PRO A 367 -24.93 -37.14 2.02
CA PRO A 367 -24.78 -37.50 0.61
C PRO A 367 -25.64 -36.60 -0.28
N GLY A 368 -25.04 -36.00 -1.32
CA GLY A 368 -25.75 -35.17 -2.31
C GLY A 368 -25.68 -33.66 -2.09
N GLN A 369 -25.00 -33.19 -1.03
CA GLN A 369 -24.81 -31.75 -0.80
C GLN A 369 -23.57 -31.25 -1.58
N HIS A 370 -23.76 -30.25 -2.45
CA HIS A 370 -22.64 -29.54 -3.07
C HIS A 370 -21.85 -28.80 -1.98
N TRP A 371 -20.51 -28.91 -2.02
CA TRP A 371 -19.65 -28.26 -1.06
C TRP A 371 -19.73 -26.74 -1.24
N PRO A 372 -19.91 -25.97 -0.15
CA PRO A 372 -20.02 -24.52 -0.23
C PRO A 372 -18.71 -23.86 -0.70
N VAL A 373 -17.59 -24.59 -0.66
CA VAL A 373 -16.30 -24.16 -1.17
C VAL A 373 -15.60 -25.33 -1.85
N THR A 374 -15.09 -25.11 -3.05
CA THR A 374 -14.17 -26.03 -3.73
C THR A 374 -12.83 -25.34 -3.91
N MET A 375 -11.75 -26.00 -3.46
CA MET A 375 -10.38 -25.51 -3.59
C MET A 375 -9.66 -26.28 -4.70
N ASN A 376 -9.09 -25.55 -5.64
CA ASN A 376 -8.25 -26.09 -6.72
C ASN A 376 -6.86 -25.45 -6.65
N ASP A 377 -5.93 -25.98 -7.45
CA ASP A 377 -4.58 -25.44 -7.61
C ASP A 377 -3.87 -25.22 -6.26
N ASN A 378 -3.83 -26.28 -5.44
CA ASN A 378 -3.25 -26.25 -4.10
C ASN A 378 -3.83 -25.16 -3.16
N GLY A 379 -5.09 -24.76 -3.36
CA GLY A 379 -5.76 -23.73 -2.56
C GLY A 379 -5.47 -22.31 -3.06
N ARG A 380 -5.05 -22.15 -4.33
CA ARG A 380 -4.92 -20.88 -5.02
C ARG A 380 -6.16 -20.48 -5.80
N ILE A 381 -7.03 -21.43 -6.15
CA ILE A 381 -8.31 -21.13 -6.79
C ILE A 381 -9.43 -21.57 -5.86
N ALA A 382 -10.21 -20.62 -5.38
CA ALA A 382 -11.38 -20.86 -4.54
C ALA A 382 -12.65 -20.64 -5.38
N THR A 383 -13.48 -21.67 -5.44
CA THR A 383 -14.85 -21.57 -5.98
C THR A 383 -15.81 -21.59 -4.80
N LEU A 384 -16.50 -20.48 -4.58
CA LEU A 384 -17.44 -20.31 -3.48
C LEU A 384 -18.86 -20.46 -4.02
N HIS A 385 -19.66 -21.29 -3.35
CA HIS A 385 -21.08 -21.48 -3.58
C HIS A 385 -21.83 -21.37 -2.25
N PRO A 386 -21.86 -20.18 -1.62
CA PRO A 386 -22.61 -19.98 -0.40
C PRO A 386 -24.08 -20.32 -0.60
N ALA A 387 -24.69 -20.93 0.41
CA ALA A 387 -26.14 -21.02 0.47
C ALA A 387 -26.75 -19.62 0.55
N LYS A 388 -28.03 -19.49 0.19
CA LYS A 388 -28.75 -18.22 0.30
C LYS A 388 -28.63 -17.65 1.72
N ASP A 389 -28.31 -16.36 1.82
CA ASP A 389 -28.16 -15.61 3.08
C ASP A 389 -27.01 -16.12 4.00
N VAL A 390 -26.09 -16.94 3.47
CA VAL A 390 -24.89 -17.41 4.17
C VAL A 390 -23.67 -16.74 3.56
N ASN A 391 -22.80 -16.17 4.39
CA ASN A 391 -21.49 -15.69 3.94
C ASN A 391 -20.43 -16.78 4.15
N ILE A 392 -19.36 -16.72 3.38
CA ILE A 392 -18.18 -17.56 3.56
C ILE A 392 -16.95 -16.67 3.66
N SER A 393 -16.09 -16.94 4.64
CA SER A 393 -14.75 -16.40 4.76
C SER A 393 -13.71 -17.53 4.74
N LEU A 394 -12.66 -17.30 3.96
CA LEU A 394 -11.51 -18.16 3.79
C LEU A 394 -10.28 -17.43 4.31
N LEU A 395 -9.56 -18.06 5.22
CA LEU A 395 -8.26 -17.58 5.69
C LEU A 395 -7.15 -18.42 5.07
N THR A 396 -5.95 -17.89 5.08
CA THR A 396 -4.76 -18.64 4.71
C THR A 396 -4.28 -19.58 5.81
N ASN A 397 -3.47 -20.57 5.43
CA ASN A 397 -2.83 -21.51 6.37
C ASN A 397 -1.76 -20.87 7.27
N TYR A 398 -1.23 -19.70 6.90
CA TYR A 398 -0.19 -18.97 7.64
C TYR A 398 -0.50 -17.48 7.68
N PRO A 399 -0.08 -16.75 8.72
CA PRO A 399 -0.21 -15.30 8.74
C PRO A 399 0.71 -14.63 7.72
N ALA A 400 0.60 -13.32 7.56
CA ALA A 400 1.57 -12.48 6.88
C ALA A 400 2.78 -12.23 7.77
N PHE A 401 3.94 -12.75 7.35
CA PHE A 401 5.20 -12.57 8.08
C PHE A 401 6.40 -12.96 7.20
N VAL A 402 7.59 -12.50 7.59
CA VAL A 402 8.85 -12.93 6.96
C VAL A 402 9.48 -14.05 7.81
N PRO A 403 9.72 -15.25 7.25
CA PRO A 403 10.41 -16.32 7.96
C PRO A 403 11.83 -15.92 8.37
N SER A 404 12.26 -16.38 9.54
CA SER A 404 13.62 -16.18 10.04
C SER A 404 14.61 -16.85 9.09
N GLY A 405 15.61 -16.09 8.61
CA GLY A 405 16.60 -16.58 7.64
C GLY A 405 16.24 -16.31 6.17
N ALA A 406 15.08 -15.69 5.88
CA ALA A 406 14.79 -15.19 4.55
C ALA A 406 15.78 -14.10 4.12
N VAL A 407 16.33 -14.21 2.91
CA VAL A 407 17.30 -13.26 2.36
C VAL A 407 16.56 -12.18 1.57
N THR A 408 16.70 -10.93 2.00
CA THR A 408 16.08 -9.78 1.32
C THR A 408 17.06 -9.13 0.34
N LYS A 409 16.74 -9.07 -0.97
CA LYS A 409 17.59 -8.38 -1.97
C LYS A 409 17.58 -6.85 -1.82
N ASP A 410 16.55 -6.29 -1.20
CA ASP A 410 16.41 -4.84 -1.06
C ASP A 410 16.07 -4.47 0.38
N ARG A 411 17.10 -4.32 1.22
CA ARG A 411 16.96 -3.87 2.61
C ARG A 411 16.53 -2.40 2.74
N ASN A 412 16.56 -1.62 1.65
CA ASN A 412 16.22 -0.20 1.65
C ASN A 412 14.74 0.05 1.33
N ARG A 413 14.11 -0.88 0.63
CA ARG A 413 12.66 -0.97 0.44
C ARG A 413 12.03 -1.47 1.74
N GLY A 414 11.39 -0.58 2.50
CA GLY A 414 10.74 -0.92 3.77
C GLY A 414 9.80 -2.14 3.67
N LEU A 415 9.58 -2.85 4.78
CA LEU A 415 8.83 -4.11 4.78
C LEU A 415 7.35 -3.90 4.44
N MET A 416 6.84 -4.73 3.54
CA MET A 416 5.43 -4.79 3.14
C MET A 416 5.05 -6.26 2.89
N HIS A 417 3.81 -6.60 3.24
CA HIS A 417 3.15 -7.84 2.84
C HIS A 417 2.00 -7.50 1.92
N TYR A 418 1.93 -8.17 0.77
CA TYR A 418 0.91 -7.90 -0.23
C TYR A 418 0.43 -9.19 -0.90
N PHE A 419 -0.83 -9.18 -1.28
CA PHE A 419 -1.46 -10.20 -2.11
C PHE A 419 -2.63 -9.62 -2.87
N GLU A 420 -3.03 -10.31 -3.93
CA GLU A 420 -4.19 -9.93 -4.74
C GLU A 420 -4.95 -11.17 -5.19
N PHE A 421 -6.26 -11.05 -5.38
CA PHE A 421 -7.02 -12.03 -6.12
C PHE A 421 -7.46 -11.48 -7.46
N THR A 422 -7.65 -12.37 -8.43
CA THR A 422 -8.37 -12.12 -9.68
C THR A 422 -9.73 -12.79 -9.61
N ILE A 423 -10.79 -12.06 -9.95
CA ILE A 423 -12.13 -12.65 -10.11
C ILE A 423 -12.14 -13.46 -11.40
N LEU A 424 -12.30 -14.78 -11.31
CA LEU A 424 -12.43 -15.64 -12.48
C LEU A 424 -13.88 -15.70 -12.96
N SER A 425 -14.84 -15.71 -12.03
CA SER A 425 -16.26 -15.76 -12.33
C SER A 425 -17.09 -15.13 -11.22
N ASN A 426 -18.11 -14.37 -11.59
CA ASN A 426 -19.11 -13.82 -10.69
C ASN A 426 -20.47 -13.76 -11.42
N PRO A 427 -21.20 -14.88 -11.52
CA PRO A 427 -22.40 -14.99 -12.35
C PRO A 427 -23.54 -14.08 -11.86
N GLU A 428 -23.54 -13.69 -10.59
CA GLU A 428 -24.56 -12.85 -9.97
C GLU A 428 -23.96 -11.54 -9.42
N SER A 429 -23.16 -10.85 -10.23
CA SER A 429 -22.36 -9.70 -9.77
C SER A 429 -23.13 -8.56 -9.12
N ALA A 430 -24.42 -8.41 -9.42
CA ALA A 430 -25.30 -7.41 -8.79
C ALA A 430 -25.74 -7.78 -7.37
N LYS A 431 -25.63 -9.06 -6.96
CA LYS A 431 -26.08 -9.58 -5.66
C LYS A 431 -24.94 -10.14 -4.81
N THR A 432 -23.93 -10.69 -5.46
CA THR A 432 -22.76 -11.29 -4.81
C THR A 432 -21.82 -10.19 -4.33
N LYS A 433 -21.69 -10.03 -3.01
CA LYS A 433 -20.62 -9.24 -2.41
C LYS A 433 -19.37 -10.10 -2.33
N ILE A 434 -18.24 -9.60 -2.81
CA ILE A 434 -16.92 -10.24 -2.69
C ILE A 434 -16.03 -9.27 -1.92
N ALA A 435 -15.21 -9.78 -1.01
CA ALA A 435 -14.29 -8.94 -0.24
C ALA A 435 -12.92 -9.58 -0.08
N ILE A 436 -11.88 -8.74 -0.13
CA ILE A 436 -10.50 -9.07 0.22
C ILE A 436 -10.14 -8.39 1.55
N GLY A 437 -9.27 -8.98 2.35
CA GLY A 437 -8.88 -8.35 3.60
C GLY A 437 -7.90 -9.14 4.42
N VAL A 438 -7.70 -8.68 5.63
CA VAL A 438 -6.93 -9.37 6.66
C VAL A 438 -7.80 -9.59 7.89
N ALA A 439 -7.61 -10.72 8.57
CA ALA A 439 -8.28 -11.02 9.83
C ALA A 439 -7.38 -11.85 10.76
N THR A 440 -7.73 -12.00 12.03
CA THR A 440 -7.02 -12.92 12.93
C THR A 440 -7.43 -14.38 12.73
N LYS A 441 -6.64 -15.32 13.26
CA LYS A 441 -6.81 -16.78 13.06
C LYS A 441 -8.23 -17.28 13.39
N ASN A 442 -8.88 -16.67 14.38
CA ASN A 442 -10.19 -17.09 14.89
C ASN A 442 -11.36 -16.32 14.27
N TYR A 443 -11.14 -15.64 13.14
CA TYR A 443 -12.19 -14.90 12.46
C TYR A 443 -13.35 -15.84 12.03
N PRO A 444 -14.61 -15.44 12.23
CA PRO A 444 -15.77 -16.28 11.92
C PRO A 444 -15.86 -16.60 10.41
N ALA A 445 -15.89 -17.90 10.09
CA ALA A 445 -15.98 -18.38 8.72
C ALA A 445 -17.29 -18.02 7.99
N ASN A 446 -18.30 -17.52 8.70
CA ASN A 446 -19.62 -17.16 8.17
C ASN A 446 -19.88 -15.64 8.12
N ARG A 447 -18.83 -14.80 8.15
CA ARG A 447 -18.94 -13.35 7.99
C ARG A 447 -18.01 -12.85 6.89
N LEU A 448 -18.34 -11.72 6.27
CA LEU A 448 -17.45 -11.07 5.30
C LEU A 448 -16.32 -10.35 6.02
N VAL A 449 -15.08 -10.50 5.56
CA VAL A 449 -13.92 -9.86 6.18
C VAL A 449 -14.14 -8.34 6.36
N GLY A 450 -13.77 -7.81 7.53
CA GLY A 450 -14.04 -6.44 7.94
C GLY A 450 -15.32 -6.26 8.78
N TRP A 451 -16.26 -7.22 8.72
CA TRP A 451 -17.53 -7.15 9.45
C TRP A 451 -17.49 -7.64 10.90
N ASP A 452 -16.33 -8.08 11.39
CA ASP A 452 -16.19 -8.49 12.78
C ASP A 452 -14.86 -7.99 13.35
N ARG A 453 -14.71 -8.10 14.67
CA ARG A 453 -13.51 -7.64 15.37
C ARG A 453 -12.26 -8.30 14.80
N GLU A 454 -11.16 -7.57 14.90
CA GLU A 454 -9.85 -7.98 14.43
C GLU A 454 -9.87 -8.36 12.94
N SER A 455 -10.49 -7.50 12.13
CA SER A 455 -10.49 -7.66 10.67
C SER A 455 -10.63 -6.33 9.94
N VAL A 456 -10.04 -6.29 8.74
CA VAL A 456 -10.10 -5.16 7.82
C VAL A 456 -10.38 -5.72 6.43
N GLY A 457 -11.43 -5.24 5.77
CA GLY A 457 -11.86 -5.75 4.47
C GLY A 457 -12.29 -4.66 3.51
N TYR A 458 -12.02 -4.89 2.23
CA TYR A 458 -12.50 -4.08 1.13
C TYR A 458 -13.50 -4.88 0.29
N HIS A 459 -14.71 -4.33 0.16
CA HIS A 459 -15.86 -5.00 -0.42
C HIS A 459 -16.14 -4.50 -1.84
N SER A 460 -16.74 -5.37 -2.65
CA SER A 460 -17.10 -5.11 -4.05
C SER A 460 -18.01 -3.89 -4.26
N THR A 461 -18.65 -3.42 -3.20
CA THR A 461 -19.46 -2.18 -3.16
C THR A 461 -18.63 -0.90 -3.11
N GLY A 462 -17.29 -0.98 -3.13
CA GLY A 462 -16.43 0.20 -3.04
C GLY A 462 -16.18 0.71 -1.62
N GLN A 463 -16.67 -0.02 -0.62
CA GLN A 463 -16.54 0.34 0.79
C GLN A 463 -15.49 -0.50 1.50
N CYS A 464 -14.79 0.10 2.46
CA CYS A 464 -13.95 -0.60 3.42
C CYS A 464 -14.63 -0.74 4.79
N PHE A 465 -14.26 -1.79 5.50
CA PHE A 465 -14.80 -2.14 6.80
C PHE A 465 -13.65 -2.51 7.72
N HIS A 466 -13.61 -1.91 8.91
CA HIS A 466 -12.62 -2.21 9.93
C HIS A 466 -13.35 -2.45 11.26
N ASN A 467 -13.35 -3.69 11.73
CA ASN A 467 -14.03 -4.10 12.96
C ASN A 467 -15.51 -3.66 13.02
N ASN A 468 -16.19 -3.63 11.87
CA ASN A 468 -17.47 -2.95 11.73
C ASN A 468 -18.61 -3.95 11.47
N PRO A 469 -19.40 -4.33 12.47
CA PRO A 469 -20.53 -5.26 12.28
C PRO A 469 -21.73 -4.66 11.54
N SER A 470 -21.67 -3.37 11.18
CA SER A 470 -22.68 -2.70 10.36
C SER A 470 -22.53 -3.09 8.88
N GLU A 471 -23.65 -3.09 8.15
CA GLU A 471 -23.63 -3.22 6.69
C GLU A 471 -23.19 -1.93 5.98
N SER A 472 -23.02 -0.84 6.73
CA SER A 472 -22.53 0.45 6.21
C SER A 472 -21.04 0.61 6.48
N GLY A 473 -20.22 0.54 5.43
CA GLY A 473 -18.77 0.77 5.47
C GLY A 473 -18.40 2.18 5.00
N ASP A 474 -17.11 2.51 5.13
CA ASP A 474 -16.57 3.80 4.70
C ASP A 474 -16.30 3.78 3.20
N ASN A 475 -16.63 4.86 2.50
CA ASN A 475 -16.32 4.99 1.08
C ASN A 475 -14.80 5.02 0.89
N TYR A 476 -14.28 4.15 0.01
CA TYR A 476 -12.85 3.99 -0.17
C TYR A 476 -12.41 4.01 -1.64
N GLY A 477 -12.98 3.13 -2.46
CA GLY A 477 -12.58 2.94 -3.85
C GLY A 477 -13.77 2.64 -4.75
N PRO A 478 -13.58 2.50 -6.07
CA PRO A 478 -14.66 2.17 -6.98
C PRO A 478 -15.21 0.76 -6.74
N GLU A 479 -16.44 0.52 -7.15
CA GLU A 479 -17.00 -0.83 -7.15
C GLU A 479 -16.21 -1.78 -8.07
N PHE A 480 -16.18 -3.06 -7.70
CA PHE A 480 -15.59 -4.12 -8.50
C PHE A 480 -16.49 -5.35 -8.50
N GLY A 481 -16.24 -6.33 -9.36
CA GLY A 481 -16.98 -7.58 -9.34
C GLY A 481 -17.06 -8.32 -10.66
N LYS A 482 -16.42 -7.80 -11.71
CA LYS A 482 -16.40 -8.42 -13.04
C LYS A 482 -15.28 -9.44 -13.12
N ALA A 483 -15.48 -10.46 -13.95
CA ALA A 483 -14.39 -11.38 -14.28
C ALA A 483 -13.22 -10.60 -14.88
N GLY A 484 -12.02 -10.87 -14.39
CA GLY A 484 -10.79 -10.15 -14.73
C GLY A 484 -10.41 -9.02 -13.78
N ASP A 485 -11.31 -8.55 -12.91
CA ASP A 485 -10.94 -7.56 -11.88
C ASP A 485 -9.92 -8.17 -10.91
N VAL A 486 -8.86 -7.41 -10.60
CA VAL A 486 -7.78 -7.79 -9.69
C VAL A 486 -7.80 -6.89 -8.47
N ILE A 487 -8.06 -7.46 -7.29
CA ILE A 487 -8.18 -6.70 -6.04
C ILE A 487 -7.08 -7.15 -5.10
N GLY A 488 -6.34 -6.18 -4.55
CA GLY A 488 -5.20 -6.44 -3.68
C GLY A 488 -5.32 -5.83 -2.31
N CYS A 489 -4.61 -6.41 -1.36
CA CYS A 489 -4.51 -5.96 0.02
C CYS A 489 -3.03 -5.89 0.40
N GLY A 490 -2.62 -4.75 0.92
CA GLY A 490 -1.28 -4.51 1.41
C GLY A 490 -1.26 -4.15 2.88
N TYR A 491 -0.22 -4.60 3.56
CA TYR A 491 0.03 -4.35 4.98
C TYR A 491 1.49 -3.96 5.19
N TYR A 492 1.72 -2.81 5.82
CA TYR A 492 3.04 -2.37 6.26
C TYR A 492 3.23 -2.70 7.74
N PRO A 493 3.92 -3.80 8.09
CA PRO A 493 4.02 -4.25 9.48
C PRO A 493 4.71 -3.27 10.43
N VAL A 494 5.58 -2.38 9.92
CA VAL A 494 6.25 -1.36 10.74
C VAL A 494 5.27 -0.26 11.16
N SER A 495 4.52 0.30 10.21
CA SER A 495 3.60 1.42 10.47
C SER A 495 2.19 0.96 10.89
N GLY A 496 1.85 -0.31 10.68
CA GLY A 496 0.52 -0.85 10.88
C GLY A 496 -0.46 -0.52 9.76
N ILE A 497 -0.03 0.19 8.71
CA ILE A 497 -0.91 0.69 7.65
C ILE A 497 -1.44 -0.49 6.82
N ILE A 498 -2.76 -0.51 6.62
CA ILE A 498 -3.45 -1.39 5.68
C ILE A 498 -4.01 -0.55 4.53
N PHE A 499 -3.85 -1.03 3.30
CA PHE A 499 -4.37 -0.39 2.10
C PHE A 499 -4.87 -1.44 1.11
N PHE A 500 -5.68 -1.00 0.15
CA PHE A 500 -6.18 -1.87 -0.92
C PHE A 500 -5.92 -1.28 -2.30
N THR A 501 -5.83 -2.17 -3.28
CA THR A 501 -5.59 -1.82 -4.67
C THR A 501 -6.64 -2.44 -5.57
N ILE A 502 -6.95 -1.79 -6.68
CA ILE A 502 -7.85 -2.33 -7.71
C ILE A 502 -7.15 -2.18 -9.05
N ASN A 503 -7.08 -3.28 -9.80
CA ASN A 503 -6.47 -3.36 -11.11
C ASN A 503 -5.05 -2.74 -11.13
N GLY A 504 -4.30 -2.93 -10.03
CA GLY A 504 -2.94 -2.43 -9.85
C GLY A 504 -2.82 -0.97 -9.40
N SER A 505 -3.92 -0.25 -9.15
CA SER A 505 -3.92 1.12 -8.62
C SER A 505 -4.15 1.12 -7.11
N ASN A 506 -3.37 1.88 -6.35
CA ASN A 506 -3.50 2.04 -4.90
C ASN A 506 -4.50 3.16 -4.56
N TYR A 507 -5.43 2.89 -3.62
CA TYR A 507 -6.49 3.82 -3.21
C TYR A 507 -6.27 4.45 -1.84
N GLY A 508 -5.09 4.26 -1.25
CA GLY A 508 -4.67 4.93 -0.02
C GLY A 508 -4.85 4.09 1.24
N GLU A 509 -4.54 4.70 2.36
CA GLU A 509 -4.62 4.06 3.68
C GLU A 509 -6.08 3.90 4.12
N VAL A 510 -6.43 2.73 4.65
CA VAL A 510 -7.71 2.48 5.33
C VAL A 510 -7.59 2.68 6.83
N CYS A 511 -6.58 2.06 7.45
CA CYS A 511 -6.36 2.18 8.89
C CYS A 511 -4.91 1.83 9.27
N LYS A 512 -4.55 2.12 10.54
CA LYS A 512 -3.31 1.68 11.18
C LYS A 512 -3.63 0.73 12.32
N ASN A 513 -3.22 -0.53 12.21
CA ASN A 513 -3.36 -1.52 13.26
C ASN A 513 -2.25 -2.59 13.19
N HIS A 514 -1.65 -2.90 14.33
CA HIS A 514 -0.57 -3.88 14.46
C HIS A 514 -1.11 -5.20 14.98
N GLN A 515 -1.18 -6.20 14.11
CA GLN A 515 -1.65 -7.54 14.48
C GLN A 515 -1.00 -8.60 13.60
N VAL A 516 -1.07 -9.85 14.04
CA VAL A 516 -0.70 -11.01 13.22
C VAL A 516 -1.86 -11.29 12.26
N TRP A 517 -1.72 -10.75 11.05
CA TRP A 517 -2.77 -10.78 10.04
C TRP A 517 -2.75 -12.05 9.21
N TYR A 518 -3.91 -12.69 9.06
CA TYR A 518 -4.14 -13.73 8.06
C TYR A 518 -4.86 -13.12 6.85
N PRO A 519 -4.27 -13.26 5.66
CA PRO A 519 -4.94 -12.95 4.41
C PRO A 519 -6.27 -13.68 4.29
N ALA A 520 -7.28 -12.94 3.86
CA ALA A 520 -8.67 -13.37 3.86
C ALA A 520 -9.37 -13.02 2.55
N VAL A 521 -10.23 -13.93 2.10
CA VAL A 521 -11.18 -13.72 1.00
C VAL A 521 -12.55 -14.17 1.45
N SER A 522 -13.59 -13.39 1.13
CA SER A 522 -14.95 -13.71 1.54
C SER A 522 -15.98 -13.38 0.47
N ALA A 523 -17.11 -14.09 0.49
CA ALA A 523 -18.20 -13.86 -0.45
C ALA A 523 -19.58 -14.15 0.17
N SER A 524 -20.59 -13.40 -0.26
CA SER A 524 -22.00 -13.58 0.14
C SER A 524 -22.83 -14.35 -0.89
N GLY A 525 -22.23 -14.70 -2.03
CA GLY A 525 -22.90 -15.38 -3.14
C GLY A 525 -21.89 -16.12 -4.04
N PRO A 526 -22.36 -16.82 -5.07
CA PRO A 526 -21.51 -17.66 -5.91
C PRO A 526 -20.45 -16.85 -6.66
N CYS A 527 -19.18 -17.24 -6.53
CA CYS A 527 -18.08 -16.66 -7.28
C CYS A 527 -16.87 -17.60 -7.35
N GLN A 528 -15.92 -17.28 -8.21
CA GLN A 528 -14.63 -17.96 -8.30
C GLN A 528 -13.51 -16.93 -8.35
N VAL A 529 -12.47 -17.15 -7.54
CA VAL A 529 -11.32 -16.26 -7.41
C VAL A 529 -10.02 -17.06 -7.45
N ALA A 530 -9.01 -16.49 -8.11
CA ALA A 530 -7.64 -16.98 -8.08
C ALA A 530 -6.78 -16.03 -7.24
N ILE A 531 -6.11 -16.52 -6.21
CA ILE A 531 -5.29 -15.71 -5.31
C ILE A 531 -3.81 -15.84 -5.64
N ASN A 532 -3.15 -14.68 -5.72
CA ASN A 532 -1.73 -14.52 -5.90
C ASN A 532 -1.13 -14.00 -4.57
N PHE A 533 -0.28 -14.80 -3.93
CA PHE A 533 0.47 -14.42 -2.72
C PHE A 533 1.89 -13.88 -3.02
N GLY A 534 2.21 -13.75 -4.32
CA GLY A 534 3.47 -13.28 -4.88
C GLY A 534 4.40 -14.44 -5.22
N ASP A 535 5.11 -14.37 -6.35
CA ASP A 535 6.20 -15.28 -6.72
C ASP A 535 7.17 -14.61 -7.73
N PRO A 536 8.50 -14.83 -7.64
CA PRO A 536 9.50 -14.09 -8.41
C PRO A 536 9.53 -14.27 -9.94
N GLU A 537 8.95 -15.31 -10.56
CA GLU A 537 9.14 -15.55 -12.01
C GLU A 537 7.85 -15.44 -12.86
N ASP A 538 6.76 -16.10 -12.45
CA ASP A 538 5.57 -16.29 -13.34
C ASP A 538 4.27 -15.64 -12.82
N GLU A 539 4.17 -15.24 -11.55
CA GLU A 539 2.94 -14.68 -10.94
C GLU A 539 3.14 -13.25 -10.43
N LYS A 540 3.52 -12.34 -11.34
CA LYS A 540 3.79 -10.95 -10.97
C LYS A 540 2.50 -10.23 -10.57
N PHE A 541 2.53 -9.57 -9.40
CA PHE A 541 1.46 -8.67 -9.00
C PHE A 541 1.17 -7.61 -10.06
N LEU A 542 -0.12 -7.30 -10.23
CA LEU A 542 -0.57 -6.19 -11.04
C LEU A 542 -0.18 -4.86 -10.39
N TYR A 543 -0.28 -4.77 -9.06
CA TYR A 543 0.30 -3.65 -8.31
C TYR A 543 1.83 -3.74 -8.29
N ARG A 544 2.47 -2.98 -9.18
CA ARG A 544 3.90 -3.08 -9.46
C ARG A 544 4.77 -2.80 -8.24
N ALA A 545 4.37 -1.87 -7.37
CA ALA A 545 5.13 -1.52 -6.17
C ALA A 545 5.20 -2.66 -5.14
N ALA A 546 4.29 -3.63 -5.21
CA ALA A 546 4.31 -4.82 -4.37
C ALA A 546 5.14 -5.99 -4.90
N ARG A 547 5.71 -5.89 -6.11
CA ARG A 547 6.54 -6.97 -6.66
C ARG A 547 7.78 -7.18 -5.79
N GLY A 548 7.92 -8.40 -5.26
CA GLY A 548 8.95 -8.76 -4.27
C GLY A 548 8.50 -8.68 -2.81
N PHE A 549 7.25 -8.29 -2.54
CA PHE A 549 6.66 -8.12 -1.21
C PHE A 549 5.47 -9.05 -0.95
N GLY A 550 5.54 -10.28 -1.47
CA GLY A 550 4.56 -11.31 -1.16
C GLY A 550 4.45 -11.58 0.35
N ILE A 551 3.41 -12.32 0.73
CA ILE A 551 3.03 -12.53 2.14
C ILE A 551 4.10 -13.23 2.99
N GLY A 552 4.96 -14.02 2.34
CA GLY A 552 6.13 -14.68 2.93
C GLY A 552 7.48 -14.17 2.43
N ALA A 553 7.48 -13.04 1.71
CA ALA A 553 8.64 -12.47 1.03
C ALA A 553 9.22 -11.27 1.84
N PRO A 554 10.47 -10.84 1.59
CA PRO A 554 11.30 -11.18 0.44
C PRO A 554 12.02 -12.51 0.63
N TYR A 555 11.71 -13.48 -0.24
CA TYR A 555 12.59 -14.62 -0.47
C TYR A 555 13.06 -14.55 -1.91
N PHE A 556 14.36 -14.72 -2.11
CA PHE A 556 15.04 -14.73 -3.39
C PHE A 556 15.95 -15.94 -3.48
#